data_AF-A0A6G7XB36-F1
#
_entry.id   AF-A0A6G7XB36-F1
#
_cell.length_a   1.000
_cell.length_b   1.000
_cell.length_c   1.000
_cell.angle_alpha   90.00
_cell.angle_beta   90.00
_cell.angle_gamma   90.00
#
_symmetry.space_group_name_H-M   'P 1'
#
loop_
_entity.id
_entity.type
_entity.pdbx_description
1 polymer ?
#
loop_
_entity_poly.entity_id
_entity_poly.type
_entity_poly.pdbx_seq_one_letter_code
_entity_poly.pdbx_strand_id
1 'polypeptide(L)'
;MTLVIGALGCASAIFAQSSAFKGLEHLFTMPKNYVAGYTATPPVIDGNINDRVWQNAQWSESFEDIEGDLKPKPYYDTKVKMLWDSTYLYIAANLDDENVWAYLTERDQVVFFDNDFEVFINPVNTSHQYFEYEINALNTMFDLFLPKPYRSGSGALISWDSNRLKHGVHIYGSLNDPGDKDKGWTVELAIPFSDITVANIPNIPKNGDIWRINFSRVQWETEVSGDKYVKKCDSNNRVLPENNWVWSPQGIIDMHAPERWGYLQFSTNEPGTKLPEFVLPYSELQRQYLWLVYYKQRQYRGVNGKFAKNLKELGISENISIEGKQNKLTMESTSSQFSAIISAADSKEIRINDEGLIR
;
A
#
# COMPACT_ATOMS: atom_id res chain seq x y z
N MET A 1 -1.71 12.12 43.31
CA MET A 1 -1.83 10.84 42.58
C MET A 1 -3.11 10.94 41.78
N THR A 2 -3.03 11.53 40.59
CA THR A 2 -4.19 11.87 39.77
C THR A 2 -4.09 11.02 38.52
N LEU A 3 -4.93 9.98 38.46
CA LEU A 3 -5.08 9.14 37.28
C LEU A 3 -5.70 9.99 36.17
N VAL A 4 -4.95 10.27 35.12
CA VAL A 4 -5.50 10.71 33.84
C VAL A 4 -5.76 9.44 33.05
N ILE A 5 -7.03 9.06 32.95
CA ILE A 5 -7.50 8.03 32.03
C ILE A 5 -7.44 8.65 30.64
N GLY A 6 -6.39 8.35 29.88
CA GLY A 6 -6.30 8.67 28.46
C GLY A 6 -7.28 7.80 27.70
N ALA A 7 -8.31 8.41 27.12
CA ALA A 7 -9.25 7.75 26.23
C ALA A 7 -8.50 7.29 24.97
N LEU A 8 -8.33 5.96 24.81
CA LEU A 8 -8.03 5.38 23.51
C LEU A 8 -9.25 5.60 22.61
N GLY A 9 -9.15 6.55 21.69
CA GLY A 9 -10.12 6.74 20.63
C GLY A 9 -10.05 5.57 19.64
N CYS A 10 -10.97 4.62 19.79
CA CYS A 10 -11.27 3.61 18.76
C CYS A 10 -11.89 4.31 17.53
N ALA A 11 -11.07 4.71 16.57
CA ALA A 11 -11.54 5.18 15.27
C ALA A 11 -11.95 4.02 14.33
N SER A 12 -11.70 2.76 14.72
CA SER A 12 -11.98 1.56 13.93
C SER A 12 -13.47 1.18 13.83
N ALA A 13 -14.40 1.90 14.48
CA ALA A 13 -15.80 1.47 14.61
C ALA A 13 -16.83 2.28 13.80
N ILE A 14 -16.48 3.37 13.11
CA ILE A 14 -17.51 4.30 12.59
C ILE A 14 -18.11 3.86 11.25
N PHE A 15 -17.38 3.16 10.37
CA PHE A 15 -17.91 2.80 9.04
C PHE A 15 -18.70 1.49 9.01
N ALA A 16 -18.41 0.55 9.91
CA ALA A 16 -19.08 -0.75 9.99
C ALA A 16 -20.56 -0.67 10.42
N GLN A 17 -21.05 0.50 10.86
CA GLN A 17 -22.44 0.69 11.30
C GLN A 17 -23.36 1.35 10.26
N SER A 18 -22.83 1.85 9.14
CA SER A 18 -23.69 2.37 8.07
C SER A 18 -24.18 1.23 7.18
N SER A 19 -25.50 1.04 7.10
CA SER A 19 -26.15 0.05 6.23
C SER A 19 -25.72 0.11 4.75
N ALA A 20 -25.12 1.22 4.31
CA ALA A 20 -24.66 1.43 2.95
C ALA A 20 -23.55 0.45 2.52
N PHE A 21 -22.66 0.05 3.44
CA PHE A 21 -21.48 -0.79 3.16
C PHE A 21 -21.72 -2.29 3.40
N LYS A 22 -22.97 -2.68 3.68
CA LYS A 22 -23.31 -4.05 4.04
C LYS A 22 -22.86 -5.06 2.98
N GLY A 23 -22.12 -6.09 3.39
CA GLY A 23 -21.56 -7.13 2.53
C GLY A 23 -20.26 -6.76 1.81
N LEU A 24 -19.76 -5.53 2.03
CA LEU A 24 -18.50 -5.03 1.49
C LEU A 24 -17.58 -4.49 2.60
N GLU A 25 -17.85 -4.78 3.87
CA GLU A 25 -17.18 -4.17 5.01
C GLU A 25 -15.65 -4.38 4.98
N HIS A 26 -15.21 -5.56 4.53
CA HIS A 26 -13.80 -5.89 4.29
C HIS A 26 -13.12 -4.95 3.28
N LEU A 27 -13.90 -4.28 2.42
CA LEU A 27 -13.41 -3.29 1.46
C LEU A 27 -13.31 -1.85 1.98
N PHE A 28 -13.77 -1.61 3.21
CA PHE A 28 -13.88 -0.28 3.81
C PHE A 28 -13.30 -0.23 5.23
N THR A 29 -12.35 -1.13 5.52
CA THR A 29 -11.49 -1.00 6.69
C THR A 29 -10.63 0.26 6.55
N MET A 30 -10.32 0.91 7.68
CA MET A 30 -9.49 2.10 7.70
C MET A 30 -8.05 1.72 7.33
N PRO A 31 -7.48 2.27 6.23
CA PRO A 31 -6.08 2.03 5.92
C PRO A 31 -5.15 2.57 7.00
N LYS A 32 -4.01 1.92 7.20
CA LYS A 32 -2.99 2.38 8.15
C LYS A 32 -2.41 3.72 7.71
N ASN A 33 -1.77 4.44 8.63
CA ASN A 33 -1.13 5.71 8.34
C ASN A 33 0.25 5.81 8.99
N TYR A 34 1.11 6.62 8.41
CA TYR A 34 2.45 6.91 8.91
C TYR A 34 2.81 8.38 8.65
N VAL A 35 3.47 9.03 9.61
CA VAL A 35 3.98 10.41 9.47
C VAL A 35 5.50 10.36 9.33
N ALA A 36 6.02 10.72 8.16
CA ALA A 36 7.46 10.77 7.90
C ALA A 36 8.05 12.12 8.30
N GLY A 37 9.04 12.08 9.19
CA GLY A 37 9.82 13.25 9.59
C GLY A 37 10.88 13.63 8.56
N TYR A 38 11.16 14.93 8.46
CA TYR A 38 12.18 15.47 7.58
C TYR A 38 13.57 15.27 8.20
N THR A 39 14.55 14.81 7.41
CA THR A 39 15.94 14.72 7.84
C THR A 39 16.86 15.65 7.07
N ALA A 40 17.73 16.37 7.79
CA ALA A 40 18.82 17.14 7.19
C ALA A 40 20.09 16.29 6.98
N THR A 41 20.17 15.12 7.62
CA THR A 41 21.28 14.18 7.48
C THR A 41 20.72 12.85 6.97
N PRO A 42 20.81 12.60 5.66
CA PRO A 42 20.23 11.40 5.07
C PRO A 42 20.97 10.14 5.54
N PRO A 43 20.30 8.98 5.60
CA PRO A 43 20.96 7.70 5.85
C PRO A 43 21.91 7.34 4.70
N VAL A 44 22.93 6.55 5.02
CA VAL A 44 23.70 5.83 4.00
C VAL A 44 22.84 4.64 3.58
N ILE A 45 22.63 4.47 2.27
CA ILE A 45 21.81 3.38 1.74
C ILE A 45 22.74 2.20 1.45
N ASP A 46 22.94 1.33 2.44
CA ASP A 46 23.78 0.14 2.34
C ASP A 46 23.06 -1.14 2.82
N GLY A 47 21.78 -1.02 3.18
CA GLY A 47 20.93 -2.07 3.73
C GLY A 47 20.97 -2.14 5.26
N ASN A 48 21.88 -1.42 5.93
CA ASN A 48 22.05 -1.46 7.37
C ASN A 48 21.27 -0.34 8.08
N ILE A 49 20.12 -0.71 8.64
CA ILE A 49 19.19 0.22 9.28
C ILE A 49 19.64 0.74 10.67
N ASN A 50 20.92 0.54 11.04
CA ASN A 50 21.48 0.98 12.32
C ASN A 50 21.93 2.45 12.34
N ASP A 51 21.86 3.14 11.20
CA ASP A 51 22.12 4.58 11.11
C ASP A 51 21.28 5.37 12.13
N ARG A 52 21.91 6.37 12.75
CA ARG A 52 21.28 7.17 13.83
C ARG A 52 19.93 7.76 13.42
N VAL A 53 19.79 8.16 12.16
CA VAL A 53 18.55 8.77 11.67
C VAL A 53 17.39 7.76 11.69
N TRP A 54 17.64 6.48 11.39
CA TRP A 54 16.64 5.43 11.51
C TRP A 54 16.26 5.13 12.95
N GLN A 55 17.19 5.26 13.88
CA GLN A 55 16.89 5.07 15.31
C GLN A 55 15.93 6.14 15.86
N ASN A 56 15.85 7.29 15.19
CA ASN A 56 14.90 8.36 15.54
C ASN A 56 13.53 8.20 14.84
N ALA A 57 13.46 7.45 13.74
CA ALA A 57 12.21 7.16 13.05
C ALA A 57 11.37 6.14 13.83
N GLN A 58 10.05 6.31 13.84
CA GLN A 58 9.14 5.35 14.46
C GLN A 58 8.96 4.13 13.55
N TRP A 59 8.82 2.94 14.13
CA TRP A 59 8.40 1.77 13.36
C TRP A 59 6.92 1.89 12.95
N SER A 60 6.59 1.36 11.78
CA SER A 60 5.21 1.04 11.44
C SER A 60 4.66 -0.05 12.37
N GLU A 61 3.34 -0.23 12.32
CA GLU A 61 2.73 -1.49 12.76
C GLU A 61 3.28 -2.68 11.96
N SER A 62 3.25 -3.86 12.56
CA SER A 62 3.59 -5.13 11.90
C SER A 62 2.71 -5.38 10.68
N PHE A 63 3.27 -6.09 9.71
CA PHE A 63 2.53 -6.56 8.54
C PHE A 63 1.49 -7.61 8.96
N GLU A 64 0.44 -7.70 8.17
CA GLU A 64 -0.67 -8.62 8.32
C GLU A 64 -0.90 -9.33 6.99
N ASP A 65 -1.72 -10.38 6.97
CA ASP A 65 -2.16 -10.94 5.70
C ASP A 65 -2.91 -9.89 4.87
N ILE A 66 -2.79 -9.92 3.55
CA ILE A 66 -3.45 -8.98 2.65
C ILE A 66 -4.99 -8.98 2.81
N GLU A 67 -5.58 -10.10 3.19
CA GLU A 67 -7.01 -10.24 3.50
C GLU A 67 -7.37 -9.81 4.94
N GLY A 68 -6.39 -9.36 5.73
CA GLY A 68 -6.54 -8.93 7.12
C GLY A 68 -6.88 -10.08 8.04
N ASP A 69 -7.80 -9.85 8.98
CA ASP A 69 -8.22 -10.85 10.00
C ASP A 69 -8.93 -12.09 9.42
N LEU A 70 -9.15 -12.16 8.10
CA LEU A 70 -9.68 -13.36 7.43
C LEU A 70 -8.66 -14.51 7.40
N LYS A 71 -7.37 -14.21 7.64
CA LYS A 71 -6.27 -15.16 7.67
C LYS A 71 -5.45 -15.03 8.96
N PRO A 72 -4.67 -16.07 9.33
CA PRO A 72 -3.73 -15.97 10.43
C PRO A 72 -2.72 -14.84 10.20
N LYS A 73 -2.19 -14.29 11.29
CA LYS A 73 -1.08 -13.33 11.21
C LYS A 73 0.18 -13.97 10.61
N PRO A 74 1.03 -13.18 9.94
CA PRO A 74 2.35 -13.63 9.50
C PRO A 74 3.14 -14.32 10.61
N TYR A 75 3.83 -15.41 10.27
CA TYR A 75 4.70 -16.12 11.22
C TYR A 75 6.08 -15.45 11.38
N TYR A 76 6.45 -14.57 10.45
CA TYR A 76 7.59 -13.69 10.60
C TYR A 76 7.13 -12.24 10.65
N ASP A 77 7.76 -11.44 11.52
CA ASP A 77 7.44 -10.02 11.60
C ASP A 77 8.05 -9.28 10.43
N THR A 78 7.35 -8.24 9.97
CA THR A 78 7.87 -7.30 8.99
C THR A 78 7.37 -5.91 9.34
N LYS A 79 8.29 -4.95 9.38
CA LYS A 79 8.01 -3.55 9.74
C LYS A 79 8.84 -2.61 8.89
N VAL A 80 8.35 -1.38 8.75
CA VAL A 80 9.03 -0.35 7.98
C VAL A 80 9.22 0.94 8.78
N LYS A 81 10.22 1.72 8.41
CA LYS A 81 10.44 3.10 8.81
C LYS A 81 10.45 3.96 7.55
N MET A 82 9.89 5.16 7.65
CA MET A 82 9.93 6.14 6.58
C MET A 82 10.44 7.49 7.08
N LEU A 83 11.23 8.13 6.24
CA LEU A 83 11.79 9.48 6.40
C LEU A 83 11.78 10.18 5.04
N TRP A 84 12.02 11.48 5.01
CA TRP A 84 12.18 12.19 3.74
C TRP A 84 13.14 13.38 3.88
N ASP A 85 13.66 13.85 2.76
CA ASP A 85 14.33 15.15 2.65
C ASP A 85 13.81 15.93 1.44
N SER A 86 14.54 16.92 0.91
CA SER A 86 14.09 17.67 -0.26
C SER A 86 14.19 16.92 -1.59
N THR A 87 14.81 15.73 -1.61
CA THR A 87 15.19 14.98 -2.82
C THR A 87 14.61 13.57 -2.84
N TYR A 88 14.59 12.88 -1.69
CA TYR A 88 14.21 11.47 -1.59
C TYR A 88 13.13 11.22 -0.54
N LEU A 89 12.30 10.23 -0.84
CA LEU A 89 11.63 9.42 0.16
C LEU A 89 12.57 8.29 0.57
N TYR A 90 12.83 8.15 1.86
CA TYR A 90 13.63 7.06 2.42
C TYR A 90 12.73 6.02 3.07
N ILE A 91 12.98 4.75 2.77
CA ILE A 91 12.29 3.61 3.37
C ILE A 91 13.34 2.64 3.90
N ALA A 92 13.14 2.16 5.12
CA ALA A 92 13.88 1.05 5.70
C ALA A 92 12.89 -0.05 6.10
N ALA A 93 13.17 -1.30 5.74
CA ALA A 93 12.35 -2.45 6.13
C ALA A 93 13.18 -3.45 6.92
N ASN A 94 12.57 -4.05 7.95
CA ASN A 94 13.11 -5.22 8.66
C ASN A 94 12.18 -6.39 8.42
N LEU A 95 12.72 -7.47 7.87
CA LEU A 95 12.02 -8.71 7.56
C LEU A 95 12.67 -9.82 8.37
N ASP A 96 11.97 -10.32 9.39
CA ASP A 96 12.43 -11.53 10.07
C ASP A 96 12.28 -12.71 9.08
N ASP A 97 13.28 -13.57 8.97
CA ASP A 97 13.20 -14.79 8.15
C ASP A 97 14.29 -15.75 8.61
N GLU A 98 13.93 -17.00 8.87
CA GLU A 98 14.92 -18.02 9.24
C GLU A 98 15.55 -18.74 8.05
N ASN A 99 15.02 -18.54 6.84
CA ASN A 99 15.48 -19.23 5.63
C ASN A 99 15.67 -18.20 4.51
N VAL A 100 16.71 -17.37 4.57
CA VAL A 100 16.91 -16.30 3.60
C VAL A 100 17.42 -16.89 2.28
N TRP A 101 16.60 -16.73 1.23
CA TRP A 101 16.90 -17.26 -0.10
C TRP A 101 16.52 -16.27 -1.20
N ALA A 102 17.30 -16.29 -2.28
CA ALA A 102 17.03 -15.56 -3.51
C ALA A 102 17.89 -16.13 -4.63
N TYR A 103 17.31 -16.34 -5.81
CA TYR A 103 17.99 -16.91 -6.98
C TYR A 103 17.89 -16.02 -8.22
N LEU A 104 17.00 -15.03 -8.23
CA LEU A 104 16.88 -14.06 -9.31
C LEU A 104 17.91 -12.95 -9.15
N THR A 105 18.72 -12.75 -10.19
CA THR A 105 19.90 -11.89 -10.16
C THR A 105 19.87 -10.76 -11.18
N GLU A 106 19.05 -10.86 -12.22
CA GLU A 106 19.03 -9.83 -13.28
C GLU A 106 18.04 -8.73 -12.89
N ARG A 107 18.47 -7.48 -13.04
CA ARG A 107 17.59 -6.32 -12.92
C ARG A 107 16.40 -6.45 -13.86
N ASP A 108 15.23 -6.02 -13.38
CA ASP A 108 13.94 -6.05 -14.08
C ASP A 108 13.43 -7.46 -14.46
N GLN A 109 13.96 -8.50 -13.80
CA GLN A 109 13.25 -9.77 -13.69
C GLN A 109 12.08 -9.63 -12.73
N VAL A 110 11.01 -10.38 -12.98
CA VAL A 110 9.87 -10.48 -12.06
C VAL A 110 10.34 -11.16 -10.77
N VAL A 111 10.71 -10.38 -9.74
CA VAL A 111 11.48 -10.87 -8.58
C VAL A 111 10.63 -11.55 -7.51
N PHE A 112 9.30 -11.35 -7.49
CA PHE A 112 8.40 -12.06 -6.58
C PHE A 112 8.41 -13.59 -6.71
N PHE A 113 9.10 -14.17 -7.70
CA PHE A 113 9.37 -15.61 -7.70
C PHE A 113 10.42 -16.02 -6.66
N ASP A 114 11.15 -15.10 -6.05
CA ASP A 114 11.85 -15.26 -4.79
C ASP A 114 10.98 -14.74 -3.62
N ASN A 115 11.48 -14.79 -2.39
CA ASN A 115 10.95 -13.91 -1.35
C ASN A 115 11.43 -12.48 -1.62
N ASP A 116 10.54 -11.50 -1.53
CA ASP A 116 10.87 -10.12 -1.78
C ASP A 116 10.16 -9.14 -0.83
N PHE A 117 10.55 -7.87 -0.95
CA PHE A 117 9.91 -6.73 -0.34
C PHE A 117 9.46 -5.78 -1.44
N GLU A 118 8.21 -5.35 -1.38
CA GLU A 118 7.60 -4.51 -2.41
C GLU A 118 7.15 -3.16 -1.82
N VAL A 119 7.29 -2.10 -2.61
CA VAL A 119 6.84 -0.74 -2.28
C VAL A 119 5.90 -0.23 -3.36
N PHE A 120 4.73 0.24 -2.96
CA PHE A 120 3.70 0.76 -3.85
C PHE A 120 3.39 2.22 -3.53
N ILE A 121 3.54 3.14 -4.50
CA ILE A 121 3.37 4.58 -4.25
C ILE A 121 2.42 5.21 -5.27
N ASN A 122 1.34 5.84 -4.79
CA ASN A 122 0.49 6.71 -5.61
C ASN A 122 0.54 8.15 -5.09
N PRO A 123 1.44 8.99 -5.65
CA PRO A 123 1.78 10.29 -5.07
C PRO A 123 0.73 11.38 -5.36
N VAL A 124 -0.26 11.08 -6.21
CA VAL A 124 -1.36 11.99 -6.57
C VAL A 124 -2.73 11.49 -6.11
N ASN A 125 -2.80 10.32 -5.45
CA ASN A 125 -4.02 9.73 -4.90
C ASN A 125 -5.20 9.73 -5.91
N THR A 126 -4.95 9.25 -7.13
CA THR A 126 -5.98 9.14 -8.19
C THR A 126 -6.42 7.70 -8.44
N SER A 127 -5.82 6.73 -7.73
CA SER A 127 -5.85 5.28 -8.00
C SER A 127 -5.14 4.84 -9.29
N HIS A 128 -4.59 5.81 -10.03
CA HIS A 128 -3.92 5.65 -11.31
C HIS A 128 -2.55 6.31 -11.23
N GLN A 129 -1.67 5.99 -12.17
CA GLN A 129 -0.32 6.56 -12.27
C GLN A 129 0.45 6.35 -10.96
N TYR A 130 0.70 5.08 -10.65
CA TYR A 130 1.42 4.67 -9.45
C TYR A 130 2.63 3.84 -9.82
N PHE A 131 3.54 3.75 -8.87
CA PHE A 131 4.85 3.13 -9.01
C PHE A 131 4.96 1.95 -8.08
N GLU A 132 5.76 0.99 -8.49
CA GLU A 132 6.04 -0.24 -7.77
C GLU A 132 7.53 -0.53 -7.85
N TYR A 133 8.07 -1.01 -6.74
CA TYR A 133 9.46 -1.41 -6.57
C TYR A 133 9.47 -2.73 -5.82
N GLU A 134 10.06 -3.76 -6.39
CA GLU A 134 10.25 -5.07 -5.78
C GLU A 134 11.75 -5.32 -5.60
N ILE A 135 12.15 -5.85 -4.44
CA ILE A 135 13.54 -6.16 -4.14
C ILE A 135 13.68 -7.47 -3.37
N ASN A 136 14.52 -8.38 -3.86
CA ASN A 136 14.80 -9.64 -3.15
C ASN A 136 16.04 -9.54 -2.25
N ALA A 137 16.34 -10.61 -1.52
CA ALA A 137 17.49 -10.67 -0.61
C ALA A 137 18.87 -10.55 -1.30
N LEU A 138 18.94 -10.72 -2.63
CA LEU A 138 20.15 -10.49 -3.43
C LEU A 138 20.37 -9.01 -3.79
N ASN A 139 19.47 -8.11 -3.35
CA ASN A 139 19.42 -6.71 -3.80
C ASN A 139 19.08 -6.58 -5.30
N THR A 140 18.46 -7.61 -5.90
CA THR A 140 17.95 -7.55 -7.28
C THR A 140 16.67 -6.72 -7.28
N MET A 141 16.67 -5.67 -8.08
CA MET A 141 15.59 -4.68 -8.13
C MET A 141 14.78 -4.83 -9.41
N PHE A 142 13.46 -4.80 -9.26
CA PHE A 142 12.49 -4.67 -10.33
C PHE A 142 11.61 -3.47 -10.03
N ASP A 143 11.50 -2.54 -10.99
CA ASP A 143 10.66 -1.38 -10.82
C ASP A 143 9.78 -1.15 -12.05
N LEU A 144 8.59 -0.59 -11.81
CA LEU A 144 7.57 -0.47 -12.83
C LEU A 144 6.60 0.66 -12.53
N PHE A 145 6.03 1.19 -13.61
CA PHE A 145 4.99 2.20 -13.56
C PHE A 145 3.67 1.65 -14.11
N LEU A 146 2.58 1.93 -13.42
CA LEU A 146 1.23 1.52 -13.81
C LEU A 146 0.38 2.76 -14.11
N PRO A 147 0.00 3.00 -15.38
CA PRO A 147 -0.93 4.05 -15.74
C PRO A 147 -2.31 3.88 -15.07
N LYS A 148 -2.77 2.64 -14.91
CA LYS A 148 -4.00 2.28 -14.20
C LYS A 148 -3.94 0.82 -13.70
N PRO A 149 -4.79 0.42 -12.73
CA PRO A 149 -4.84 -0.95 -12.22
C PRO A 149 -5.08 -2.03 -13.29
N TYR A 150 -4.52 -3.23 -13.09
CA TYR A 150 -4.71 -4.38 -13.98
C TYR A 150 -6.20 -4.71 -14.20
N ARG A 151 -7.01 -4.64 -13.14
CA ARG A 151 -8.48 -4.85 -13.19
C ARG A 151 -9.23 -3.86 -14.09
N SER A 152 -8.57 -2.77 -14.49
CA SER A 152 -9.07 -1.76 -15.44
C SER A 152 -8.51 -1.96 -16.86
N GLY A 153 -7.98 -3.14 -17.17
CA GLY A 153 -7.53 -3.53 -18.51
C GLY A 153 -6.21 -2.86 -18.92
N SER A 154 -5.27 -2.72 -17.99
CA SER A 154 -3.94 -2.18 -18.24
C SER A 154 -2.86 -3.26 -18.11
N GLY A 155 -1.64 -2.90 -18.50
CA GLY A 155 -0.42 -3.63 -18.19
C GLY A 155 0.58 -2.68 -17.54
N ALA A 156 1.56 -3.25 -16.85
CA ALA A 156 2.69 -2.49 -16.32
C ALA A 156 3.61 -2.03 -17.43
N LEU A 157 4.12 -0.81 -17.29
CA LEU A 157 5.24 -0.31 -18.08
C LEU A 157 6.55 -0.72 -17.39
N ILE A 158 6.93 -1.98 -17.57
CA ILE A 158 8.17 -2.56 -17.04
C ILE A 158 9.45 -1.98 -17.66
N SER A 159 9.31 -1.17 -18.72
CA SER A 159 10.43 -0.44 -19.34
C SER A 159 10.67 0.93 -18.71
N TRP A 160 9.79 1.36 -17.80
CA TRP A 160 10.07 2.51 -16.95
C TRP A 160 11.14 2.09 -15.94
N ASP A 161 12.06 2.99 -15.62
CA ASP A 161 13.25 2.68 -14.82
C ASP A 161 13.57 3.83 -13.87
N SER A 162 13.66 3.56 -12.57
CA SER A 162 14.00 4.54 -11.53
C SER A 162 15.52 4.78 -11.47
N ASN A 163 16.05 5.44 -12.49
CA ASN A 163 17.48 5.62 -12.73
C ASN A 163 18.30 6.22 -11.56
N ARG A 164 17.68 6.94 -10.62
CA ARG A 164 18.37 7.58 -9.48
C ARG A 164 18.06 6.91 -8.13
N LEU A 165 17.31 5.82 -8.15
CA LEU A 165 17.05 4.99 -6.97
C LEU A 165 18.38 4.54 -6.36
N LYS A 166 18.46 4.61 -5.04
CA LYS A 166 19.49 3.91 -4.26
C LYS A 166 18.81 2.81 -3.47
N HIS A 167 19.42 1.65 -3.45
CA HIS A 167 18.90 0.51 -2.71
C HIS A 167 20.04 -0.34 -2.13
N GLY A 168 19.81 -0.91 -0.95
CA GLY A 168 20.74 -1.78 -0.27
C GLY A 168 20.02 -2.85 0.52
N VAL A 169 20.65 -4.01 0.63
CA VAL A 169 20.18 -5.14 1.43
C VAL A 169 21.28 -5.59 2.37
N HIS A 170 20.91 -5.88 3.62
CA HIS A 170 21.79 -6.50 4.59
C HIS A 170 21.13 -7.77 5.15
N ILE A 171 21.87 -8.89 5.14
CA ILE A 171 21.39 -10.18 5.64
C ILE A 171 22.00 -10.45 7.01
N TYR A 172 21.16 -10.79 7.99
CA TYR A 172 21.58 -11.18 9.33
C TYR A 172 21.65 -12.71 9.43
N GLY A 173 22.62 -13.29 8.72
CA GLY A 173 22.77 -14.72 8.55
C GLY A 173 23.52 -15.06 7.25
N SER A 174 23.09 -16.11 6.56
CA SER A 174 23.67 -16.65 5.34
C SER A 174 22.64 -16.66 4.21
N LEU A 175 23.01 -16.22 3.01
CA LEU A 175 22.12 -16.30 1.86
C LEU A 175 22.18 -17.70 1.22
N ASN A 176 21.02 -18.30 0.96
CA ASN A 176 20.89 -19.57 0.26
C ASN A 176 21.60 -20.75 0.97
N ASP A 177 21.74 -20.70 2.29
CA ASP A 177 22.30 -21.80 3.10
C ASP A 177 21.18 -22.53 3.84
N PRO A 178 20.78 -23.74 3.44
CA PRO A 178 19.79 -24.55 4.17
C PRO A 178 20.38 -25.23 5.42
N GLY A 179 21.67 -25.08 5.68
CA GLY A 179 22.38 -25.68 6.81
C GLY A 179 22.28 -24.88 8.12
N ASP A 180 21.86 -23.62 8.06
CA ASP A 180 21.70 -22.75 9.22
C ASP A 180 20.29 -22.15 9.34
N LYS A 181 20.17 -21.21 10.27
CA LYS A 181 18.95 -20.47 10.56
C LYS A 181 19.31 -19.00 10.70
N ASP A 182 18.70 -18.19 9.84
CA ASP A 182 18.94 -16.76 9.80
C ASP A 182 18.10 -16.01 10.83
N LYS A 183 18.42 -14.73 11.04
CA LYS A 183 17.53 -13.81 11.78
C LYS A 183 16.62 -13.03 10.85
N GLY A 184 16.97 -12.93 9.57
CA GLY A 184 16.26 -12.16 8.57
C GLY A 184 17.18 -11.22 7.80
N TRP A 185 16.58 -10.21 7.19
CA TRP A 185 17.26 -9.26 6.33
C TRP A 185 16.58 -7.90 6.38
N THR A 186 17.34 -6.87 6.01
CA THR A 186 16.87 -5.49 5.96
C THR A 186 17.06 -4.91 4.58
N VAL A 187 16.16 -4.01 4.23
CA VAL A 187 16.17 -3.25 2.97
C VAL A 187 16.26 -1.78 3.31
N GLU A 188 17.06 -1.04 2.56
CA GLU A 188 17.02 0.42 2.52
C GLU A 188 16.80 0.91 1.10
N LEU A 189 15.92 1.91 0.94
CA LEU A 189 15.65 2.58 -0.33
C LEU A 189 15.72 4.09 -0.14
N ALA A 190 16.31 4.78 -1.11
CA ALA A 190 16.13 6.21 -1.30
C ALA A 190 15.52 6.45 -2.69
N ILE A 191 14.21 6.70 -2.70
CA ILE A 191 13.40 6.90 -3.91
C ILE A 191 13.39 8.39 -4.25
N PRO A 192 13.97 8.82 -5.39
CA PRO A 192 13.97 10.22 -5.78
C PRO A 192 12.56 10.68 -6.13
N PHE A 193 12.12 11.82 -5.62
CA PHE A 193 10.81 12.40 -5.99
C PHE A 193 10.70 12.70 -7.49
N SER A 194 11.84 12.95 -8.13
CA SER A 194 11.92 13.17 -9.57
C SER A 194 11.62 11.92 -10.40
N ASP A 195 11.81 10.71 -9.85
CA ASP A 195 11.49 9.46 -10.55
C ASP A 195 9.99 9.15 -10.45
N ILE A 196 9.39 9.39 -9.28
CA ILE A 196 7.95 9.17 -9.02
C ILE A 196 7.08 10.41 -9.30
N THR A 197 7.55 11.27 -10.21
CA THR A 197 6.80 12.45 -10.63
C THR A 197 5.76 12.07 -11.68
N VAL A 198 4.51 12.45 -11.45
CA VAL A 198 3.41 12.28 -12.39
C VAL A 198 3.22 13.57 -13.19
N ALA A 199 3.19 13.47 -14.51
CA ALA A 199 3.22 14.61 -15.45
C ALA A 199 4.54 15.42 -15.38
N ASN A 200 4.61 16.57 -16.08
CA ASN A 200 5.84 17.35 -16.24
C ASN A 200 6.16 18.28 -15.06
N ILE A 201 5.61 18.05 -13.87
CA ILE A 201 5.78 18.93 -12.69
C ILE A 201 6.31 18.10 -11.53
N PRO A 202 7.56 18.31 -11.07
CA PRO A 202 8.13 17.59 -9.94
C PRO A 202 7.21 17.61 -8.72
N ASN A 203 6.81 16.43 -8.26
CA ASN A 203 5.95 16.28 -7.09
C ASN A 203 6.80 16.10 -5.83
N ILE A 204 7.49 17.17 -5.42
CA ILE A 204 8.22 17.21 -4.14
C ILE A 204 7.21 17.52 -3.03
N PRO A 205 7.03 16.66 -2.03
CA PRO A 205 6.09 16.88 -0.94
C PRO A 205 6.37 18.15 -0.15
N LYS A 206 5.31 18.76 0.35
CA LYS A 206 5.31 19.83 1.34
C LYS A 206 4.86 19.31 2.70
N ASN A 207 5.13 20.09 3.74
CA ASN A 207 4.60 19.79 5.07
C ASN A 207 3.08 19.63 5.03
N GLY A 208 2.60 18.48 5.48
CA GLY A 208 1.18 18.13 5.53
C GLY A 208 0.64 17.45 4.27
N ASP A 209 1.42 17.33 3.19
CA ASP A 209 1.00 16.56 2.02
C ASP A 209 0.80 15.09 2.39
N ILE A 210 -0.17 14.44 1.74
CA ILE A 210 -0.55 13.06 2.00
C ILE A 210 -0.52 12.26 0.70
N TRP A 211 0.22 11.17 0.70
CA TRP A 211 0.28 10.20 -0.40
C TRP A 211 -0.37 8.88 0.00
N ARG A 212 -0.72 8.06 -1.00
CA ARG A 212 -1.04 6.66 -0.77
C ARG A 212 0.24 5.83 -0.93
N ILE A 213 0.54 5.00 0.05
CA ILE A 213 1.67 4.08 0.02
C ILE A 213 1.27 2.74 0.64
N ASN A 214 1.78 1.64 0.12
CA ASN A 214 1.73 0.37 0.81
C ASN A 214 3.02 -0.41 0.61
N PHE A 215 3.13 -1.48 1.37
CA PHE A 215 4.27 -2.38 1.32
C PHE A 215 3.75 -3.81 1.32
N SER A 216 4.41 -4.67 0.57
CA SER A 216 4.19 -6.11 0.58
C SER A 216 5.48 -6.84 0.91
N ARG A 217 5.33 -8.05 1.42
CA ARG A 217 6.33 -9.10 1.42
C ARG A 217 5.67 -10.30 0.77
N VAL A 218 6.21 -10.72 -0.37
CA VAL A 218 5.86 -12.02 -0.93
C VAL A 218 6.70 -13.06 -0.21
N GLN A 219 6.03 -13.99 0.48
CA GLN A 219 6.68 -15.06 1.23
C GLN A 219 6.24 -16.42 0.70
N TRP A 220 7.14 -17.10 0.01
CA TRP A 220 6.99 -18.50 -0.35
C TRP A 220 7.39 -19.41 0.81
N GLU A 221 6.62 -20.47 0.98
CA GLU A 221 7.07 -21.58 1.80
C GLU A 221 8.06 -22.45 1.03
N THR A 222 9.19 -22.74 1.67
CA THR A 222 10.26 -23.56 1.08
C THR A 222 10.52 -24.83 1.89
N GLU A 223 11.12 -25.80 1.22
CA GLU A 223 11.74 -26.99 1.80
C GLU A 223 13.15 -27.16 1.24
N VAL A 224 13.96 -28.00 1.90
CA VAL A 224 15.35 -28.24 1.48
C VAL A 224 15.40 -29.39 0.49
N SER A 225 16.03 -29.17 -0.66
CA SER A 225 16.35 -30.19 -1.65
C SER A 225 17.82 -30.13 -2.03
N GLY A 226 18.60 -31.08 -1.53
CA GLY A 226 20.07 -31.04 -1.64
C GLY A 226 20.64 -29.87 -0.82
N ASP A 227 21.32 -28.96 -1.49
CA ASP A 227 21.95 -27.74 -0.95
C ASP A 227 21.13 -26.47 -1.25
N LYS A 228 19.84 -26.60 -1.60
CA LYS A 228 18.99 -25.48 -1.99
C LYS A 228 17.65 -25.46 -1.27
N TYR A 229 17.08 -24.26 -1.20
CA TYR A 229 15.67 -24.06 -0.93
C TYR A 229 14.88 -24.25 -2.22
N VAL A 230 13.79 -25.02 -2.15
CA VAL A 230 12.82 -25.18 -3.22
C VAL A 230 11.43 -24.89 -2.69
N LYS A 231 10.56 -24.29 -3.51
CA LYS A 231 9.20 -23.98 -3.09
C LYS A 231 8.42 -25.25 -2.78
N LYS A 232 7.70 -25.27 -1.67
CA LYS A 232 6.85 -26.40 -1.29
C LYS A 232 5.77 -26.64 -2.34
N CYS A 233 5.45 -27.91 -2.54
CA CYS A 233 4.38 -28.34 -3.42
C CYS A 233 3.26 -29.05 -2.64
N ASP A 234 2.06 -29.03 -3.20
CA ASP A 234 0.96 -29.87 -2.75
C ASP A 234 1.16 -31.35 -3.16
N SER A 235 0.23 -32.21 -2.74
CA SER A 235 0.24 -33.65 -3.08
C SER A 235 0.19 -33.97 -4.58
N ASN A 236 -0.10 -33.00 -5.43
CA ASN A 236 -0.15 -33.13 -6.89
C ASN A 236 1.06 -32.48 -7.57
N ASN A 237 2.13 -32.17 -6.83
CA ASN A 237 3.33 -31.48 -7.31
C ASN A 237 3.06 -30.07 -7.86
N ARG A 238 2.03 -29.38 -7.36
CA ARG A 238 1.80 -27.96 -7.68
C ARG A 238 2.39 -27.10 -6.58
N VAL A 239 3.16 -26.09 -6.95
CA VAL A 239 3.72 -25.12 -6.00
C VAL A 239 2.59 -24.50 -5.18
N LEU A 240 2.76 -24.45 -3.86
CA LEU A 240 1.81 -23.78 -2.96
C LEU A 240 1.75 -22.28 -3.29
N PRO A 241 0.59 -21.62 -3.13
CA PRO A 241 0.52 -20.18 -3.34
C PRO A 241 1.44 -19.45 -2.36
N GLU A 242 1.96 -18.32 -2.80
CA GLU A 242 2.69 -17.38 -1.97
C GLU A 242 1.80 -16.76 -0.89
N ASN A 243 2.41 -16.38 0.23
CA ASN A 243 1.75 -15.54 1.21
C ASN A 243 2.03 -14.07 0.87
N ASN A 244 0.98 -13.26 0.84
CA ASN A 244 1.07 -11.83 0.62
C ASN A 244 0.86 -11.11 1.96
N TRP A 245 1.95 -10.68 2.59
CA TRP A 245 1.90 -9.97 3.86
C TRP A 245 2.13 -8.48 3.63
N VAL A 246 1.28 -7.63 4.17
CA VAL A 246 1.25 -6.22 3.82
C VAL A 246 1.20 -5.34 5.05
N TRP A 247 1.70 -4.12 4.93
CA TRP A 247 1.57 -3.15 6.01
C TRP A 247 0.10 -2.81 6.28
N SER A 248 -0.61 -2.28 5.28
CA SER A 248 -2.03 -1.94 5.36
C SER A 248 -2.87 -3.00 4.61
N PRO A 249 -3.66 -3.84 5.31
CA PRO A 249 -4.50 -4.84 4.69
C PRO A 249 -5.51 -4.28 3.69
N GLN A 250 -5.73 -5.01 2.61
CA GLN A 250 -6.62 -4.61 1.52
C GLN A 250 -7.94 -5.39 1.55
N GLY A 251 -8.03 -6.48 2.31
CA GLY A 251 -9.23 -7.33 2.34
C GLY A 251 -9.50 -8.08 1.03
N ILE A 252 -8.61 -7.95 0.04
CA ILE A 252 -8.63 -8.64 -1.26
C ILE A 252 -7.21 -8.98 -1.66
N ILE A 253 -7.01 -10.13 -2.30
CA ILE A 253 -5.72 -10.54 -2.86
C ILE A 253 -5.50 -9.78 -4.18
N ASP A 254 -5.18 -8.49 -4.07
CA ASP A 254 -4.90 -7.58 -5.18
C ASP A 254 -4.08 -6.39 -4.65
N MET A 255 -2.74 -6.43 -4.75
CA MET A 255 -1.90 -5.30 -4.35
C MET A 255 -2.18 -4.05 -5.20
N HIS A 256 -2.75 -4.20 -6.39
CA HIS A 256 -3.06 -3.12 -7.32
C HIS A 256 -4.46 -2.53 -7.10
N ALA A 257 -4.80 -2.34 -5.82
CA ALA A 257 -5.96 -1.59 -5.34
C ALA A 257 -5.50 -0.32 -4.56
N PRO A 258 -4.96 0.73 -5.23
CA PRO A 258 -4.33 1.86 -4.53
C PRO A 258 -5.26 2.64 -3.60
N GLU A 259 -6.57 2.56 -3.81
CA GLU A 259 -7.58 3.09 -2.89
C GLU A 259 -7.61 2.42 -1.53
N ARG A 260 -6.88 1.32 -1.34
CA ARG A 260 -6.78 0.53 -0.10
C ARG A 260 -5.44 0.65 0.60
N TRP A 261 -4.45 1.25 -0.06
CA TRP A 261 -3.12 1.46 0.48
C TRP A 261 -3.12 2.39 1.70
N GLY A 262 -2.11 2.32 2.55
CA GLY A 262 -2.01 3.24 3.68
C GLY A 262 -1.78 4.69 3.26
N TYR A 263 -1.77 5.57 4.25
CA TYR A 263 -1.53 7.00 4.10
C TYR A 263 -0.14 7.38 4.61
N LEU A 264 0.63 8.09 3.80
CA LEU A 264 1.90 8.70 4.19
C LEU A 264 1.75 10.20 4.27
N GLN A 265 1.90 10.78 5.46
CA GLN A 265 1.92 12.22 5.66
C GLN A 265 3.36 12.72 5.83
N PHE A 266 3.72 13.77 5.09
CA PHE A 266 5.04 14.39 5.18
C PHE A 266 5.06 15.48 6.25
N SER A 267 6.02 15.43 7.18
CA SER A 267 6.22 16.44 8.19
C SER A 267 7.61 17.07 8.09
N THR A 268 7.70 18.40 8.18
CA THR A 268 8.98 19.10 8.29
C THR A 268 9.62 19.00 9.68
N ASN A 269 8.95 18.38 10.65
CA ASN A 269 9.54 18.10 11.96
C ASN A 269 10.56 16.97 11.82
N GLU A 270 11.67 17.08 12.56
CA GLU A 270 12.72 16.06 12.55
C GLU A 270 12.24 14.74 13.17
N PRO A 271 12.70 13.58 12.67
CA PRO A 271 12.44 12.31 13.33
C PRO A 271 12.99 12.33 14.77
N GLY A 272 12.31 11.65 15.67
CA GLY A 272 12.64 11.63 17.10
C GLY A 272 12.11 12.84 17.90
N THR A 273 11.53 13.82 17.22
CA THR A 273 10.74 14.90 17.84
C THR A 273 9.25 14.56 17.84
N LYS A 274 8.41 15.45 18.40
CA LYS A 274 6.95 15.29 18.32
C LYS A 274 6.48 15.58 16.88
N LEU A 275 6.13 14.52 16.16
CA LEU A 275 5.46 14.60 14.87
C LEU A 275 3.98 14.97 15.05
N PRO A 276 3.32 15.59 14.05
CA PRO A 276 1.88 15.83 14.09
C PRO A 276 1.10 14.51 14.12
N GLU A 277 -0.09 14.54 14.71
CA GLU A 277 -1.03 13.42 14.59
C GLU A 277 -1.64 13.42 13.19
N PHE A 278 -1.74 12.23 12.59
CA PHE A 278 -2.43 12.08 11.31
C PHE A 278 -3.92 12.32 11.49
N VAL A 279 -4.49 13.16 10.62
CA VAL A 279 -5.92 13.40 10.53
C VAL A 279 -6.36 13.07 9.12
N LEU A 280 -7.26 12.10 8.99
CA LEU A 280 -7.79 11.69 7.69
C LEU A 280 -8.53 12.88 7.05
N PRO A 281 -8.17 13.32 5.83
CA PRO A 281 -8.87 14.39 5.16
C PRO A 281 -10.35 14.03 4.95
N TYR A 282 -11.25 14.99 5.20
CA TYR A 282 -12.69 14.79 4.98
C TYR A 282 -13.02 14.32 3.55
N SER A 283 -12.23 14.72 2.55
CA SER A 283 -12.37 14.25 1.16
C SER A 283 -12.16 12.74 1.00
N GLU A 284 -11.36 12.11 1.86
CA GLU A 284 -11.19 10.64 1.84
C GLU A 284 -12.44 9.92 2.35
N LEU A 285 -13.16 10.51 3.32
CA LEU A 285 -14.47 10.01 3.74
C LEU A 285 -15.50 10.08 2.62
N GLN A 286 -15.47 11.16 1.84
CA GLN A 286 -16.31 11.30 0.64
C GLN A 286 -15.95 10.26 -0.42
N ARG A 287 -14.66 10.01 -0.66
CA ARG A 287 -14.16 9.02 -1.62
C ARG A 287 -14.61 7.60 -1.32
N GLN A 288 -14.81 7.22 -0.05
CA GLN A 288 -15.36 5.89 0.29
C GLN A 288 -16.73 5.64 -0.35
N TYR A 289 -17.60 6.65 -0.46
CA TYR A 289 -18.89 6.49 -1.12
C TYR A 289 -18.77 6.39 -2.65
N LEU A 290 -17.76 7.03 -3.25
CA LEU A 290 -17.44 6.83 -4.66
C LEU A 290 -16.94 5.40 -4.92
N TRP A 291 -16.09 4.87 -4.05
CA TRP A 291 -15.65 3.47 -4.11
C TRP A 291 -16.78 2.48 -3.85
N LEU A 292 -17.74 2.82 -3.00
CA LEU A 292 -18.96 2.02 -2.83
C LEU A 292 -19.76 1.92 -4.13
N VAL A 293 -19.92 3.04 -4.86
CA VAL A 293 -20.54 3.01 -6.20
C VAL A 293 -19.73 2.13 -7.14
N TYR A 294 -18.41 2.29 -7.17
CA TYR A 294 -17.54 1.51 -8.04
C TYR A 294 -17.66 0.00 -7.79
N TYR A 295 -17.49 -0.46 -6.56
CA TYR A 295 -17.57 -1.89 -6.24
C TYR A 295 -18.95 -2.46 -6.52
N LYS A 296 -20.03 -1.74 -6.17
CA LYS A 296 -21.38 -2.20 -6.49
C LYS A 296 -21.65 -2.21 -8.00
N GLN A 297 -21.10 -1.27 -8.78
CA GLN A 297 -21.15 -1.32 -10.24
C GLN A 297 -20.41 -2.54 -10.81
N ARG A 298 -19.22 -2.88 -10.27
CA ARG A 298 -18.47 -4.08 -10.66
C ARG A 298 -19.27 -5.35 -10.36
N GLN A 299 -19.84 -5.47 -9.17
CA GLN A 299 -20.71 -6.60 -8.79
C GLN A 299 -21.95 -6.68 -9.69
N TYR A 300 -22.65 -5.56 -9.88
CA TYR A 300 -23.84 -5.51 -10.72
C TYR A 300 -23.52 -5.93 -12.16
N ARG A 301 -22.41 -5.43 -12.74
CA ARG A 301 -21.97 -5.82 -14.08
C ARG A 301 -21.58 -7.29 -14.17
N GLY A 302 -20.93 -7.84 -13.14
CA GLY A 302 -20.59 -9.27 -13.08
C GLY A 302 -21.82 -10.18 -13.18
N VAL A 303 -22.96 -9.76 -12.61
CA VAL A 303 -24.22 -10.52 -12.65
C VAL A 303 -25.05 -10.23 -13.90
N ASN A 304 -25.10 -8.96 -14.34
CA ASN A 304 -26.05 -8.50 -15.37
C ASN A 304 -25.43 -8.29 -16.75
N GLY A 305 -24.11 -8.38 -16.89
CA GLY A 305 -23.36 -8.10 -18.12
C GLY A 305 -23.32 -6.61 -18.53
N LYS A 306 -23.89 -5.70 -17.73
CA LYS A 306 -23.98 -4.26 -17.97
C LYS A 306 -23.94 -3.48 -16.65
N PHE A 307 -23.58 -2.20 -16.69
CA PHE A 307 -23.67 -1.33 -15.51
C PHE A 307 -25.11 -0.96 -15.15
N ALA A 308 -25.35 -0.71 -13.86
CA ALA A 308 -26.62 -0.21 -13.33
C ALA A 308 -26.85 1.23 -13.78
N LYS A 309 -28.11 1.60 -14.01
CA LYS A 309 -28.47 2.92 -14.58
C LYS A 309 -28.49 4.05 -13.57
N ASN A 310 -28.72 3.75 -12.30
CA ASN A 310 -28.92 4.75 -11.23
C ASN A 310 -28.53 4.17 -9.86
N LEU A 311 -28.37 5.04 -8.86
CA LEU A 311 -27.97 4.64 -7.50
C LEU A 311 -28.99 3.74 -6.81
N LYS A 312 -30.28 3.85 -7.16
CA LYS A 312 -31.35 3.00 -6.61
C LYS A 312 -31.16 1.53 -6.99
N GLU A 313 -30.73 1.23 -8.22
CA GLU A 313 -30.40 -0.14 -8.65
C GLU A 313 -29.20 -0.73 -7.88
N LEU A 314 -28.31 0.13 -7.35
CA LEU A 314 -27.20 -0.27 -6.48
C LEU A 314 -27.58 -0.29 -4.98
N GLY A 315 -28.80 0.14 -4.63
CA GLY A 315 -29.20 0.33 -3.23
C GLY A 315 -28.31 1.33 -2.49
N ILE A 316 -27.97 2.46 -3.13
CA ILE A 316 -27.21 3.56 -2.54
C ILE A 316 -28.11 4.82 -2.51
N SER A 317 -28.10 5.55 -1.40
CA SER A 317 -28.83 6.83 -1.26
C SER A 317 -28.09 7.97 -1.95
N GLU A 318 -28.85 8.87 -2.59
CA GLU A 318 -28.31 10.12 -3.17
C GLU A 318 -27.88 11.13 -2.10
N ASN A 319 -28.60 11.20 -0.98
CA ASN A 319 -28.27 12.10 0.13
C ASN A 319 -27.59 11.30 1.24
N ILE A 320 -26.38 11.72 1.60
CA ILE A 320 -25.51 11.01 2.53
C ILE A 320 -25.04 11.99 3.61
N SER A 321 -25.15 11.60 4.88
CA SER A 321 -24.54 12.35 5.97
C SER A 321 -23.18 11.75 6.30
N ILE A 322 -22.12 12.56 6.20
CA ILE A 322 -20.75 12.19 6.56
C ILE A 322 -20.31 13.15 7.66
N GLU A 323 -20.07 12.63 8.86
CA GLU A 323 -19.72 13.44 10.04
C GLU A 323 -20.70 14.62 10.28
N GLY A 324 -22.00 14.39 10.05
CA GLY A 324 -23.05 15.41 10.20
C GLY A 324 -23.18 16.38 9.02
N LYS A 325 -22.25 16.39 8.06
CA LYS A 325 -22.33 17.20 6.84
C LYS A 325 -23.16 16.48 5.77
N GLN A 326 -24.02 17.22 5.09
CA GLN A 326 -24.83 16.69 3.99
C GLN A 326 -24.03 16.67 2.69
N ASN A 327 -24.01 15.51 2.06
CA ASN A 327 -23.37 15.26 0.78
C ASN A 327 -24.43 14.78 -0.21
N LYS A 328 -24.26 15.15 -1.48
CA LYS A 328 -25.04 14.67 -2.59
C LYS A 328 -24.17 13.78 -3.48
N LEU A 329 -24.60 12.55 -3.67
CA LEU A 329 -24.02 11.58 -4.60
C LEU A 329 -24.89 11.52 -5.85
N THR A 330 -24.26 11.65 -7.01
CA THR A 330 -24.92 11.53 -8.32
C THR A 330 -24.17 10.54 -9.19
N MET A 331 -24.86 9.92 -10.14
CA MET A 331 -24.27 8.95 -11.06
C MET A 331 -24.87 9.07 -12.45
N GLU A 332 -24.01 8.99 -13.46
CA GLU A 332 -24.35 8.86 -14.86
C GLU A 332 -23.85 7.52 -15.37
N SER A 333 -24.64 6.80 -16.15
CA SER A 333 -24.30 5.43 -16.55
C SER A 333 -24.92 5.04 -17.90
N THR A 334 -24.17 4.25 -18.66
CA THR A 334 -24.60 3.53 -19.86
C THR A 334 -24.48 2.02 -19.60
N SER A 335 -24.71 1.17 -20.61
CA SER A 335 -24.44 -0.28 -20.44
C SER A 335 -22.96 -0.61 -20.23
N SER A 336 -22.04 0.26 -20.67
CA SER A 336 -20.61 -0.02 -20.76
C SER A 336 -19.70 0.93 -19.98
N GLN A 337 -20.20 2.06 -19.50
CA GLN A 337 -19.45 3.06 -18.73
C GLN A 337 -20.31 3.69 -17.64
N PHE A 338 -19.70 4.17 -16.57
CA PHE A 338 -20.34 4.99 -15.55
C PHE A 338 -19.40 6.05 -14.99
N SER A 339 -19.97 7.09 -14.41
CA SER A 339 -19.24 7.99 -13.51
C SER A 339 -20.13 8.39 -12.34
N ALA A 340 -19.52 8.65 -11.19
CA ALA A 340 -20.22 9.16 -10.02
C ALA A 340 -19.49 10.36 -9.43
N ILE A 341 -20.25 11.28 -8.86
CA ILE A 341 -19.76 12.52 -8.27
C ILE A 341 -20.33 12.64 -6.87
N ILE A 342 -19.49 13.02 -5.91
CA ILE A 342 -19.91 13.41 -4.57
C ILE A 342 -19.57 14.89 -4.34
N SER A 343 -20.51 15.62 -3.79
CA SER A 343 -20.34 17.03 -3.43
C SER A 343 -21.02 17.36 -2.11
N ALA A 344 -20.47 18.33 -1.39
CA ALA A 344 -21.09 18.95 -0.21
C ALA A 344 -20.93 20.46 -0.28
N ALA A 345 -21.76 21.18 0.47
CA ALA A 345 -21.59 22.62 0.66
C ALA A 345 -20.14 22.91 1.10
N ASP A 346 -19.50 23.90 0.46
CA ASP A 346 -18.13 24.34 0.74
C ASP A 346 -17.03 23.28 0.56
N SER A 347 -17.29 22.22 -0.21
CA SER A 347 -16.29 21.23 -0.61
C SER A 347 -16.12 21.18 -2.12
N LYS A 348 -14.92 20.79 -2.59
CA LYS A 348 -14.71 20.49 -4.00
C LYS A 348 -15.44 19.21 -4.36
N GLU A 349 -16.06 19.18 -5.54
CA GLU A 349 -16.62 17.95 -6.09
C GLU A 349 -15.51 16.95 -6.38
N ILE A 350 -15.78 15.67 -6.10
CA ILE A 350 -14.87 14.56 -6.38
C ILE A 350 -15.60 13.60 -7.31
N ARG A 351 -14.92 13.12 -8.35
CA ARG A 351 -15.49 12.19 -9.34
C ARG A 351 -14.73 10.86 -9.36
N ILE A 352 -15.45 9.76 -9.58
CA ILE A 352 -14.92 8.46 -9.99
C ILE A 352 -15.50 8.04 -11.34
N ASN A 353 -14.72 7.33 -12.17
CA ASN A 353 -15.20 6.70 -13.41
C ASN A 353 -15.21 5.16 -13.34
N ASP A 354 -15.59 4.49 -14.43
CA ASP A 354 -15.67 3.03 -14.52
C ASP A 354 -14.32 2.30 -14.49
N GLU A 355 -13.22 3.03 -14.64
CA GLU A 355 -11.85 2.55 -14.46
C GLU A 355 -11.35 2.72 -13.02
N GLY A 356 -12.09 3.44 -12.17
CA GLY A 356 -11.75 3.74 -10.78
C GLY A 356 -10.90 5.02 -10.63
N LEU A 357 -10.70 5.79 -11.69
CA LEU A 357 -9.93 7.03 -11.66
C LEU A 357 -10.65 8.09 -10.82
N ILE A 358 -9.97 8.61 -9.80
CA ILE A 358 -10.45 9.73 -8.99
C ILE A 358 -9.94 11.07 -9.52
N ARG A 359 -10.82 12.07 -9.60
CA ARG A 359 -10.49 13.47 -9.96
C ARG A 359 -11.17 14.48 -9.06
#